data_AF-U2RQK3-F1
#
_entry.id   AF-U2RQK3-F1
#
_cell.length_a   1.000
_cell.length_b   1.000
_cell.length_c   1.000
_cell.angle_alpha   90.00
_cell.angle_beta   90.00
_cell.angle_gamma   90.00
#
_symmetry.space_group_name_H-M   'P 1'
#
loop_
_entity.id
_entity.type
_entity.pdbx_description
1 polymer ?
#
loop_
_entity_poly.entity_id
_entity_poly.type
_entity_poly.pdbx_seq_one_letter_code
_entity_poly.pdbx_strand_id
1 'polypeptide(L)'
;MSKEYLEITEQLELFKKRGMIVENEEKALEKLVFINYYKLKEASLPFFFENKYIENTRFEDIVFRFYEDRNLRLYKRDTRILKQIGFKDIENVKNLKI
;
A
#
# COMPACT_ATOMS: atom_id res chain seq x y z
N MET A 1 2.92 -19.48 -20.58
CA MET A 1 3.91 -19.81 -19.54
C MET A 1 3.26 -19.53 -18.18
N SER A 2 3.19 -20.52 -17.29
CA SER A 2 2.75 -20.29 -15.90
C SER A 2 3.74 -19.35 -15.22
N LYS A 3 3.26 -18.30 -14.57
CA LYS A 3 4.12 -17.49 -13.68
C LYS A 3 4.54 -18.40 -12.54
N GLU A 4 5.83 -18.72 -12.46
CA GLU A 4 6.39 -19.37 -11.27
C GLU A 4 6.12 -18.50 -10.04
N TYR A 5 5.74 -19.16 -8.95
CA TYR A 5 5.56 -18.49 -7.68
C TYR A 5 6.95 -18.21 -7.12
N LEU A 6 7.30 -16.92 -7.02
CA LEU A 6 8.55 -16.49 -6.39
C LEU A 6 8.41 -16.58 -4.87
N GLU A 7 9.44 -17.09 -4.21
CA GLU A 7 9.56 -17.01 -2.74
C GLU A 7 9.59 -15.56 -2.27
N ILE A 8 9.22 -15.31 -1.02
CA ILE A 8 9.09 -13.93 -0.50
C ILE A 8 10.43 -13.18 -0.55
N THR A 9 11.54 -13.89 -0.34
CA THR A 9 12.89 -13.34 -0.48
C THR A 9 13.20 -12.96 -1.93
N GLU A 10 12.82 -13.79 -2.90
CA GLU A 10 12.98 -13.49 -4.33
C GLU A 10 12.11 -12.31 -4.77
N GLN A 11 10.92 -12.16 -4.18
CA GLN A 11 10.05 -11.00 -4.39
C GLN A 11 10.71 -9.70 -3.91
N LEU A 12 11.39 -9.73 -2.75
CA LEU A 12 12.13 -8.58 -2.22
C LEU A 12 13.33 -8.25 -3.12
N GLU A 13 14.09 -9.27 -3.54
CA GLU A 13 15.21 -9.10 -4.47
C GLU A 13 14.76 -8.52 -5.82
N LEU A 14 13.56 -8.86 -6.28
CA LEU A 14 13.01 -8.29 -7.50
C LEU A 14 12.72 -6.79 -7.38
N PHE A 15 12.31 -6.31 -6.20
CA PHE A 15 12.19 -4.87 -5.94
C PHE A 15 13.56 -4.19 -5.97
N LYS A 16 14.55 -4.76 -5.27
CA LYS A 16 15.93 -4.23 -5.22
C LYS A 16 16.57 -4.20 -6.61
N LYS A 17 16.47 -5.28 -7.38
CA LYS A 17 16.98 -5.38 -8.77
C LYS A 17 16.42 -4.30 -9.69
N ARG A 18 15.20 -3.82 -9.41
CA ARG A 18 14.54 -2.75 -10.16
C ARG A 18 14.90 -1.35 -9.67
N GLY A 19 15.73 -1.22 -8.64
CA GLY A 19 16.18 0.08 -8.11
C GLY A 19 15.40 0.56 -6.88
N MET A 20 14.60 -0.29 -6.24
CA MET A 20 13.99 0.07 -4.96
C MET A 20 15.00 -0.08 -3.83
N ILE A 21 15.12 0.95 -3.00
CA ILE A 21 15.97 0.95 -1.82
C ILE A 21 15.22 0.23 -0.70
N VAL A 22 15.88 -0.75 -0.07
CA VAL A 22 15.38 -1.48 1.10
C VAL A 22 16.44 -1.34 2.18
N GLU A 23 16.12 -0.63 3.27
CA GLU A 23 17.09 -0.37 4.34
C GLU A 23 17.10 -1.49 5.38
N ASN A 24 15.93 -2.03 5.70
CA ASN A 24 15.78 -3.14 6.64
C ASN A 24 15.04 -4.30 5.95
N GLU A 25 15.82 -5.28 5.49
CA GLU A 25 15.29 -6.43 4.75
C GLU A 25 14.37 -7.31 5.60
N GLU A 26 14.73 -7.59 6.86
CA GLU A 26 13.89 -8.40 7.76
C GLU A 26 12.48 -7.80 7.90
N LYS A 27 12.42 -6.49 8.19
CA LYS A 27 11.15 -5.76 8.28
C LYS A 27 10.41 -5.73 6.95
N ALA A 28 11.13 -5.62 5.83
CA ALA A 28 10.51 -5.64 4.50
C ALA A 28 9.89 -7.00 4.18
N LEU A 29 10.57 -8.10 4.54
CA LEU A 29 10.04 -9.47 4.40
C LEU A 29 8.79 -9.68 5.24
N GLU A 30 8.80 -9.24 6.51
CA GLU A 30 7.60 -9.26 7.36
C GLU A 30 6.43 -8.54 6.69
N LYS A 31 6.67 -7.33 6.14
CA LYS A 31 5.62 -6.58 5.43
C LYS A 31 5.16 -7.28 4.15
N LEU A 32 6.04 -7.93 3.41
CA LEU A 32 5.69 -8.69 2.22
C LEU A 32 4.80 -9.89 2.53
N VAL A 33 4.99 -10.57 3.67
CA VAL A 33 4.09 -11.63 4.14
C VAL A 33 2.67 -11.11 4.30
N PHE A 34 2.49 -9.96 4.97
CA PHE A 34 1.16 -9.43 5.29
C PHE A 34 0.48 -8.68 4.13
N ILE A 35 1.24 -7.89 3.37
CA ILE A 35 0.68 -7.02 2.32
C ILE A 35 0.64 -7.76 0.97
N ASN A 36 1.56 -8.71 0.74
CA ASN A 36 1.85 -9.37 -0.54
C ASN A 36 2.52 -8.44 -1.56
N TYR A 37 3.51 -9.00 -2.27
CA TYR A 37 4.26 -8.35 -3.36
C TYR A 37 3.37 -7.64 -4.38
N TYR A 38 2.27 -8.24 -4.84
CA TYR A 38 1.45 -7.65 -5.90
C TYR A 38 0.78 -6.34 -5.48
N LYS A 39 0.37 -6.21 -4.20
CA LYS A 39 -0.23 -4.99 -3.68
C LYS A 39 0.80 -3.87 -3.52
N LEU A 40 2.01 -4.19 -3.06
CA LEU A 40 3.09 -3.21 -2.98
C LEU A 40 3.60 -2.84 -4.38
N LYS A 41 3.62 -3.78 -5.32
CA LYS A 41 3.91 -3.50 -6.72
C LYS A 41 2.90 -2.51 -7.30
N GLU A 42 1.61 -2.72 -7.07
CA GLU A 42 0.56 -1.81 -7.51
C GLU A 42 0.70 -0.42 -6.88
N ALA A 43 0.91 -0.36 -5.56
CA ALA A 43 1.13 0.90 -4.83
C ALA A 43 2.38 1.67 -5.32
N SER A 44 3.38 0.95 -5.84
CA SER A 44 4.62 1.53 -6.36
C SER A 44 4.60 1.88 -7.85
N LEU A 45 3.54 1.56 -8.59
CA LEU A 45 3.42 1.89 -10.02
C LEU A 45 3.70 3.37 -10.37
N PRO A 46 3.27 4.36 -9.58
CA PRO A 46 3.56 5.77 -9.85
C PRO A 46 5.06 6.11 -9.87
N PHE A 47 5.89 5.26 -9.26
CA PHE A 47 7.34 5.42 -9.15
C PHE A 47 8.10 4.48 -10.09
N PHE A 48 7.41 3.73 -10.94
CA PHE A 48 7.98 2.69 -11.78
C PHE A 48 7.89 3.06 -13.26
N PHE A 49 9.03 3.36 -13.89
CA PHE A 49 9.14 3.78 -15.28
C PHE A 49 10.20 2.92 -16.00
N GLU A 50 9.94 2.53 -17.26
CA GLU A 50 10.88 1.73 -18.07
C GLU A 50 11.48 0.51 -17.36
N ASN A 51 10.65 -0.23 -16.62
CA ASN A 51 11.03 -1.40 -15.81
C ASN A 51 11.97 -1.13 -14.62
N LYS A 52 12.12 0.12 -14.20
CA LYS A 52 12.90 0.52 -13.02
C LYS A 52 12.13 1.48 -12.13
N TYR A 53 12.50 1.51 -10.86
CA TYR A 53 12.07 2.53 -9.94
C TYR A 53 12.87 3.82 -10.17
N ILE A 54 12.22 4.97 -10.02
CA ILE A 54 12.91 6.25 -10.02
C ILE A 54 13.89 6.31 -8.83
N GLU A 55 14.93 7.12 -8.97
CA GLU A 55 15.95 7.29 -7.93
C GLU A 55 15.31 7.66 -6.58
N ASN A 56 15.87 7.13 -5.49
CA ASN A 56 15.40 7.32 -4.12
C ASN A 56 14.01 6.74 -3.79
N THR A 57 13.46 5.85 -4.62
CA THR A 57 12.26 5.10 -4.25
C THR A 57 12.58 4.09 -3.13
N ARG A 58 12.09 4.34 -1.91
CA ARG A 58 12.29 3.46 -0.75
C ARG A 58 11.09 2.56 -0.51
N PHE A 59 11.34 1.31 -0.11
CA PHE A 59 10.29 0.33 0.17
C PHE A 59 9.34 0.80 1.26
N GLU A 60 9.88 1.45 2.30
CA GLU A 60 9.11 1.98 3.42
C GLU A 60 8.11 3.06 2.98
N ASP A 61 8.47 3.88 2.00
CA ASP A 61 7.59 4.93 1.45
C ASP A 61 6.42 4.31 0.67
N ILE A 62 6.68 3.22 -0.07
CA ILE A 62 5.64 2.45 -0.76
C ILE A 62 4.69 1.79 0.24
N VAL A 63 5.21 1.21 1.32
CA VAL A 63 4.39 0.62 2.39
C VAL A 63 3.53 1.70 3.05
N PHE A 64 4.09 2.86 3.35
CA PHE A 64 3.35 3.99 3.90
C PHE A 64 2.21 4.42 2.98
N ARG A 65 2.51 4.63 1.69
CA ARG A 65 1.50 4.97 0.67
C ARG A 65 0.38 3.93 0.58
N PHE A 66 0.70 2.64 0.63
CA PHE A 66 -0.30 1.57 0.61
C PHE A 66 -1.30 1.70 1.77
N TYR A 67 -0.82 2.02 2.98
CA TYR A 67 -1.68 2.24 4.14
C TYR A 67 -2.50 3.53 4.03
N GLU A 68 -1.91 4.62 3.53
CA GLU A 68 -2.63 5.88 3.27
C GLU A 68 -3.80 5.68 2.30
N ASP A 69 -3.56 4.99 1.18
CA ASP A 69 -4.61 4.68 0.20
C ASP A 69 -5.71 3.81 0.81
N ARG A 70 -5.37 2.87 1.69
CA ARG A 70 -6.35 2.06 2.43
C ARG A 70 -7.18 2.92 3.38
N ASN A 71 -6.55 3.80 4.13
CA ASN A 71 -7.21 4.70 5.07
C ASN A 71 -8.17 5.65 4.34
N LEU A 72 -7.75 6.21 3.21
CA LEU A 72 -8.59 7.05 2.36
C LEU A 72 -9.80 6.30 1.82
N ARG A 73 -9.65 5.04 1.39
CA ARG A 73 -10.79 4.21 0.96
C ARG A 73 -11.79 3.95 2.08
N LEU A 74 -11.30 3.69 3.29
CA LEU A 74 -12.15 3.52 4.48
C LEU A 74 -12.93 4.80 4.77
N TYR A 75 -12.24 5.95 4.83
CA TYR A 75 -12.88 7.24 5.06
C TYR A 75 -13.96 7.58 4.02
N LYS A 76 -13.67 7.33 2.73
CA LYS A 76 -14.66 7.53 1.64
C LYS A 76 -15.87 6.61 1.80
N ARG A 77 -15.65 5.35 2.19
CA ARG A 77 -16.73 4.39 2.43
C ARG A 77 -17.61 4.84 3.60
N ASP A 78 -16.99 5.24 4.70
CA ASP A 78 -17.71 5.66 5.92
C ASP A 78 -18.53 6.93 5.63
N THR A 79 -17.93 7.90 4.93
CA THR A 79 -18.65 9.10 4.46
C THR A 79 -19.86 8.75 3.56
N ARG A 80 -19.72 7.76 2.68
CA ARG A 80 -20.83 7.29 1.82
C ARG A 80 -21.95 6.67 2.65
N ILE A 81 -21.62 5.86 3.65
CA ILE A 81 -22.61 5.24 4.56
C ILE A 81 -23.37 6.34 5.30
N LEU A 82 -22.68 7.32 5.87
CA LEU A 82 -23.31 8.43 6.59
C LEU A 82 -24.28 9.23 5.72
N LYS A 83 -23.90 9.53 4.47
CA LYS A 83 -24.81 10.19 3.52
C LYS A 83 -26.05 9.35 3.24
N GLN A 84 -25.92 8.03 3.15
CA GLN A 84 -27.05 7.12 2.91
C GLN A 84 -28.01 7.08 4.10
N ILE A 85 -27.52 7.19 5.33
CA ILE A 85 -28.34 7.24 6.56
C ILE A 85 -28.82 8.65 6.92
N GLY A 86 -28.58 9.65 6.06
CA GLY A 86 -29.08 11.03 6.23
C GLY A 86 -28.18 11.98 7.00
N PHE A 87 -26.96 11.58 7.38
CA PHE A 87 -25.98 12.44 8.03
C PHE A 87 -25.10 13.16 7.00
N LYS A 88 -24.90 14.48 7.21
CA LYS A 88 -24.13 15.32 6.27
C LYS A 88 -22.62 15.04 6.29
N ASP A 89 -22.07 14.70 7.45
CA ASP A 89 -20.64 14.44 7.64
C ASP A 89 -20.35 13.57 8.89
N ILE A 90 -19.09 13.13 9.02
CA ILE A 90 -18.59 12.31 10.13
C ILE A 90 -18.59 13.05 11.47
N GLU A 91 -18.45 14.38 11.46
CA GLU A 91 -18.39 15.20 12.67
C GLU A 91 -19.75 15.28 13.37
N ASN A 92 -20.85 15.25 12.60
CA ASN A 92 -22.20 15.17 13.15
C ASN A 92 -22.46 13.89 13.95
N VAL A 93 -21.74 12.79 13.66
CA VAL A 93 -21.87 11.52 14.38
C VAL A 93 -21.08 11.53 15.68
N LYS A 94 -19.89 12.13 15.72
CA LYS A 94 -19.07 12.24 16.94
C LYS A 94 -19.77 13.06 18.05
N ASN A 95 -20.67 13.95 17.65
CA ASN A 95 -21.45 14.78 18.57
C ASN A 95 -22.74 14.10 19.09
N LEU A 96 -23.11 12.92 18.57
CA LEU A 96 -24.13 12.08 19.18
C LEU A 96 -23.51 11.39 20.40
N LYS A 97 -23.68 12.02 21.57
CA LYS A 97 -23.46 11.33 22.86
C LYS A 97 -24.49 10.20 22.96
N ILE A 98 -24.05 8.98 22.73
CA ILE A 98 -24.74 7.75 23.12
C ILE A 98 -24.23 7.38 24.51
#